data_AF-A0A397VM21-F1
#
_entry.id   AF-A0A397VM21-F1
#
_cell.length_a   1.000
_cell.length_b   1.000
_cell.length_c   1.000
_cell.angle_alpha   90.00
_cell.angle_beta   90.00
_cell.angle_gamma   90.00
#
_symmetry.space_group_name_H-M   'P 1'
#
loop_
_entity.id
_entity.type
_entity.pdbx_description
1 polymer ?
#
loop_
_entity_poly.entity_id
_entity_poly.type
_entity_poly.pdbx_seq_one_letter_code
_entity_poly.pdbx_strand_id
1 'polypeptide(L)'
;MRFEEGTIKECQGEIQRWFNCGKEHENRIEQIRTRDTLSKKQATIKIYKDLESDLPSSINRLKLYRRVRKARSAYMLFNQIGEDKIVRLKSYNANSIARLTRAQIAWIVNNFPSS
;
A
#
# COMPACT_ATOMS: atom_id res chain seq x y z
N MET A 1 -1.11 -30.65 6.66
CA MET A 1 -1.55 -29.28 6.32
C MET A 1 -0.96 -28.23 7.28
N ARG A 2 0.34 -28.30 7.65
CA ARG A 2 0.99 -27.32 8.57
C ARG A 2 1.83 -26.27 7.83
N PHE A 3 2.31 -26.63 6.63
CA PHE A 3 3.10 -25.75 5.76
C PHE A 3 2.22 -24.69 5.08
N GLU A 4 0.99 -25.02 4.68
CA GLU A 4 0.06 -24.07 4.06
C GLU A 4 -0.37 -22.96 5.03
N GLU A 5 -0.65 -23.31 6.30
CA GLU A 5 -0.98 -22.33 7.34
C GLU A 5 0.17 -21.35 7.65
N GLY A 6 1.42 -21.84 7.61
CA GLY A 6 2.62 -21.01 7.77
C GLY A 6 2.74 -19.97 6.66
N THR A 7 2.58 -20.41 5.40
CA THR A 7 2.62 -19.53 4.22
C THR A 7 1.50 -18.50 4.23
N ILE A 8 0.29 -18.87 4.70
CA ILE A 8 -0.84 -17.94 4.81
C ILE A 8 -0.51 -16.82 5.81
N LYS A 9 -0.04 -17.16 7.01
CA LYS A 9 0.31 -16.17 8.03
C LYS A 9 1.44 -15.25 7.58
N GLU A 10 2.43 -15.78 6.86
CA GLU A 10 3.49 -14.96 6.28
C GLU A 10 2.95 -13.99 5.23
N CYS A 11 2.07 -14.43 4.33
CA CYS A 11 1.42 -13.58 3.34
C CYS A 11 0.59 -12.46 4.00
N GLN A 12 -0.20 -12.81 5.03
CA GLN A 12 -0.98 -11.85 5.81
C GLN A 12 -0.06 -10.81 6.47
N GLY A 13 1.02 -11.27 7.12
CA GLY A 13 2.01 -10.39 7.74
C GLY A 13 2.73 -9.49 6.73
N GLU A 14 3.00 -9.99 5.52
CA GLU A 14 3.55 -9.18 4.44
C GLU A 14 2.58 -8.08 4.01
N ILE A 15 1.30 -8.42 3.80
CA ILE A 15 0.25 -7.46 3.42
C ILE A 15 0.07 -6.41 4.52
N GLN A 16 0.08 -6.81 5.79
CA GLN A 16 0.00 -5.90 6.93
C GLN A 16 1.15 -4.88 6.93
N ARG A 17 2.39 -5.33 6.68
CA ARG A 17 3.54 -4.41 6.55
C ARG A 17 3.34 -3.42 5.41
N TRP A 18 2.88 -3.87 4.25
CA TRP A 18 2.61 -2.99 3.12
C TRP A 18 1.46 -2.01 3.37
N PHE A 19 0.39 -2.45 4.05
CA PHE A 19 -0.70 -1.60 4.49
C PHE A 19 -0.18 -0.48 5.41
N ASN A 20 0.61 -0.81 6.43
CA ASN A 20 1.21 0.16 7.34
C ASN A 20 2.12 1.16 6.60
N CYS A 21 2.96 0.68 5.68
CA CYS A 21 3.78 1.55 4.84
C CYS A 21 2.93 2.51 3.97
N GLY A 22 1.80 2.02 3.44
CA GLY A 22 0.89 2.83 2.63
C GLY A 22 0.16 3.90 3.44
N LYS A 23 -0.29 3.54 4.65
CA LYS A 23 -0.91 4.46 5.62
C LYS A 23 0.05 5.58 5.99
N GLU A 24 1.30 5.24 6.35
CA GLU A 24 2.33 6.21 6.68
C GLU A 24 2.65 7.14 5.50
N HIS A 25 2.72 6.59 4.29
CA HIS A 25 2.94 7.38 3.08
C HIS A 25 1.82 8.41 2.84
N GLU A 26 0.55 8.02 2.98
CA GLU A 26 -0.58 8.96 2.84
C GLU A 26 -0.62 9.98 3.99
N ASN A 27 -0.29 9.58 5.22
CA ASN A 27 -0.19 10.51 6.35
C ASN A 27 0.90 11.57 6.09
N ARG A 28 2.07 11.17 5.60
CA ARG A 28 3.15 12.10 5.25
C ARG A 28 2.76 13.04 4.11
N ILE A 29 1.98 12.56 3.12
CA ILE A 29 1.42 13.41 2.06
C ILE A 29 0.54 14.49 2.69
N GLU A 30 -0.39 14.12 3.56
CA GLU A 30 -1.30 15.09 4.19
C GLU A 30 -0.57 16.05 5.13
N GLN A 31 0.44 15.60 5.88
CA GLN A 31 1.28 16.47 6.70
C GLN A 31 1.98 17.54 5.85
N ILE A 32 2.61 17.16 4.74
CA ILE A 32 3.25 18.11 3.82
C ILE A 32 2.21 19.01 3.16
N ARG A 33 1.06 18.45 2.78
CA ARG A 33 -0.03 19.20 2.17
C ARG A 33 -0.50 20.34 3.08
N THR A 34 -0.72 20.05 4.37
CA THR A 34 -1.15 21.03 5.36
C THR A 34 -0.04 21.99 5.75
N ARG A 35 1.17 21.48 6.01
CA ARG A 35 2.32 22.32 6.42
C ARG A 35 2.71 23.34 5.36
N ASP A 36 2.79 22.90 4.11
CA ASP A 36 3.31 23.72 3.01
C ASP A 36 2.18 24.33 2.14
N THR A 37 0.91 24.12 2.53
CA THR A 37 -0.30 24.55 1.77
C THR A 37 -0.24 24.12 0.30
N LEU A 38 0.19 22.89 0.04
CA LEU A 38 0.36 22.34 -1.30
C LEU A 38 -0.89 21.60 -1.77
N SER A 39 -1.01 21.37 -3.07
CA SER A 39 -1.94 20.35 -3.58
C SER A 39 -1.44 18.94 -3.23
N LYS A 40 -2.34 17.96 -3.17
CA LYS A 40 -1.97 16.54 -2.96
C LYS A 40 -0.94 16.06 -4.01
N LYS A 41 -1.06 16.54 -5.25
CA LYS A 41 -0.12 16.25 -6.33
C LYS A 41 1.27 16.79 -6.02
N GLN A 42 1.38 18.04 -5.59
CA GLN A 42 2.66 18.67 -5.24
C GLN A 42 3.31 17.98 -4.03
N ALA A 43 2.55 17.71 -2.97
CA ALA A 43 3.03 16.98 -1.79
C ALA A 43 3.55 15.58 -2.15
N THR A 44 2.84 14.87 -3.03
CA THR A 44 3.29 13.56 -3.55
C THR A 44 4.61 13.68 -4.30
N ILE A 45 4.76 14.65 -5.21
CA ILE A 45 6.00 14.89 -5.96
C ILE A 45 7.15 15.19 -5.00
N LYS A 46 6.91 16.00 -3.95
CA LYS A 46 7.91 16.34 -2.95
C LYS A 46 8.41 15.09 -2.22
N ILE A 47 7.52 14.21 -1.76
CA ILE A 47 7.92 12.94 -1.12
C ILE A 47 8.72 12.06 -2.08
N TYR A 48 8.36 11.98 -3.36
CA TYR A 48 9.14 11.20 -4.32
C TYR A 48 10.54 11.79 -4.53
N LYS A 49 10.68 13.12 -4.56
CA LYS A 49 11.99 13.77 -4.63
C LYS A 49 12.83 13.50 -3.38
N ASP A 50 12.24 13.61 -2.20
CA ASP A 50 12.91 13.31 -0.93
C ASP A 50 13.36 11.83 -0.88
N LEU A 51 12.47 10.91 -1.27
CA LEU A 51 12.82 9.50 -1.36
C LEU A 51 13.95 9.26 -2.37
N GLU A 52 13.91 9.90 -3.54
CA GLU A 52 14.95 9.78 -4.56
C GLU A 52 16.29 10.39 -4.13
N SER A 53 16.32 11.47 -3.33
CA SER A 53 17.56 12.03 -2.81
C SER A 53 18.20 11.14 -1.73
N ASP A 54 17.38 10.44 -0.95
CA ASP A 54 17.84 9.54 0.10
C ASP A 54 18.23 8.15 -0.44
N LEU A 55 17.95 7.86 -1.71
CA LEU A 55 18.31 6.59 -2.33
C LEU A 55 19.82 6.53 -2.62
N PRO A 56 20.51 5.44 -2.22
CA PRO A 56 21.81 5.11 -2.77
C PRO A 56 21.73 5.05 -4.30
N SER A 57 22.76 5.53 -4.98
CA SER A 57 22.85 5.55 -6.46
C SER A 57 22.66 4.16 -7.11
N SER A 58 22.84 3.07 -6.34
CA SER A 58 22.60 1.69 -6.74
C SER A 58 21.13 1.25 -6.76
N ILE A 59 20.21 2.01 -6.14
CA ILE A 59 18.78 1.69 -6.13
C ILE A 59 18.07 2.33 -7.31
N ASN A 60 17.56 1.46 -8.19
CA ASN A 60 16.77 1.87 -9.35
C ASN A 60 15.43 2.50 -8.93
N ARG A 61 15.16 3.73 -9.41
CA ARG A 61 13.88 4.46 -9.23
C ARG A 61 12.65 3.60 -9.53
N LEU A 62 12.70 2.76 -10.57
CA LEU A 62 11.60 1.86 -10.92
C LEU A 62 11.25 0.88 -9.79
N LYS A 63 12.25 0.42 -9.02
CA LYS A 63 12.03 -0.44 -7.86
C LYS A 63 11.35 0.33 -6.73
N LEU A 64 11.74 1.58 -6.49
CA LEU A 64 11.08 2.47 -5.53
C LEU A 64 9.61 2.68 -5.90
N TYR A 65 9.32 3.10 -7.14
CA TYR A 65 7.95 3.30 -7.61
C TYR A 65 7.08 2.06 -7.46
N ARG A 66 7.63 0.87 -7.74
CA ARG A 66 6.91 -0.41 -7.53
C ARG A 66 6.58 -0.65 -6.05
N ARG A 67 7.50 -0.37 -5.13
CA ARG A 67 7.27 -0.51 -3.68
C ARG A 67 6.21 0.47 -3.18
N VAL A 68 6.29 1.75 -3.57
CA VAL A 68 5.29 2.74 -3.19
C VAL A 68 3.91 2.37 -3.75
N ARG A 69 3.84 1.92 -5.01
CA ARG A 69 2.58 1.45 -5.60
C ARG A 69 1.99 0.27 -4.83
N LYS A 70 2.82 -0.71 -4.46
CA LYS A 70 2.40 -1.89 -3.67
C LYS A 70 1.83 -1.47 -2.31
N ALA A 71 2.52 -0.57 -1.61
CA ALA A 71 2.06 -0.02 -0.34
C ALA A 71 0.72 0.71 -0.48
N ARG A 72 0.59 1.59 -1.48
CA ARG A 72 -0.65 2.33 -1.75
C ARG A 72 -1.82 1.42 -2.12
N SER A 73 -1.60 0.39 -2.93
CA SER A 73 -2.66 -0.58 -3.28
C SER A 73 -3.18 -1.31 -2.05
N ALA A 74 -2.29 -1.77 -1.16
CA ALA A 74 -2.69 -2.41 0.09
C ALA A 74 -3.50 -1.45 0.98
N TYR A 75 -2.99 -0.24 1.18
CA TYR A 75 -3.68 0.78 1.97
C TYR A 75 -5.06 1.14 1.41
N MET A 76 -5.16 1.47 0.12
CA MET A 76 -6.43 1.88 -0.50
C MET A 76 -7.53 0.81 -0.40
N LEU A 77 -7.16 -0.47 -0.46
CA LEU A 77 -8.10 -1.57 -0.36
C LEU A 77 -8.54 -1.75 1.10
N PHE A 78 -7.60 -2.05 2.00
CA PHE A 78 -7.92 -2.44 3.38
C PHE A 78 -8.34 -1.27 4.26
N ASN A 79 -7.97 -0.03 3.93
CA ASN A 79 -8.51 1.14 4.63
C ASN A 79 -10.01 1.34 4.38
N GLN A 80 -10.54 0.81 3.27
CA GLN A 80 -11.95 0.93 2.92
C GLN A 80 -12.78 -0.28 3.35
N ILE A 81 -12.24 -1.49 3.23
CA ILE A 81 -12.97 -2.73 3.60
C ILE A 81 -12.73 -3.20 5.04
N GLY A 82 -11.76 -2.60 5.73
CA GLY A 82 -11.34 -2.96 7.08
C GLY A 82 -9.95 -3.61 7.12
N GLU A 83 -9.11 -3.13 8.02
CA GLU A 83 -7.77 -3.71 8.28
C GLU A 83 -7.87 -5.15 8.80
N ASP A 84 -8.93 -5.45 9.57
CA ASP A 84 -9.26 -6.79 10.08
C ASP A 84 -9.48 -7.81 8.95
N LYS A 85 -9.71 -7.36 7.71
CA LYS A 85 -9.86 -8.28 6.56
C LYS A 85 -8.54 -8.86 6.08
N ILE A 86 -7.39 -8.27 6.44
CA ILE A 86 -6.07 -8.78 6.06
C ILE A 86 -5.88 -10.19 6.64
N VAL A 87 -6.22 -10.40 7.91
CA VAL A 87 -6.09 -11.71 8.60
C VAL A 87 -7.07 -12.77 8.09
N ARG A 88 -8.04 -12.39 7.24
CA ARG A 88 -9.01 -13.30 6.62
C ARG A 88 -8.54 -13.82 5.25
N LEU A 89 -7.45 -13.29 4.70
CA LEU A 89 -6.91 -13.72 3.41
C LEU A 89 -6.35 -15.13 3.48
N LYS A 90 -6.79 -16.01 2.57
CA LYS A 90 -6.35 -17.42 2.52
C LYS A 90 -5.39 -17.73 1.37
N SER A 91 -5.42 -16.96 0.28
CA SER A 91 -4.72 -17.33 -0.96
C SER A 91 -4.04 -16.16 -1.69
N TYR A 92 -4.13 -14.94 -1.15
CA TYR A 92 -3.57 -13.75 -1.77
C TYR A 92 -2.34 -13.26 -1.01
N ASN A 93 -1.23 -13.08 -1.73
CA ASN A 93 -0.03 -12.42 -1.23
C ASN A 93 0.00 -10.95 -1.65
N ALA A 94 0.96 -10.20 -1.13
CA ALA A 94 1.03 -8.77 -1.38
C ALA A 94 1.33 -8.43 -2.86
N ASN A 95 1.97 -9.32 -3.62
CA ASN A 95 2.20 -9.10 -5.05
C ASN A 95 0.89 -9.21 -5.85
N SER A 96 0.00 -10.14 -5.47
CA SER A 96 -1.35 -10.23 -6.06
C SER A 96 -2.14 -8.94 -5.82
N ILE A 97 -2.10 -8.40 -4.60
CA ILE A 97 -2.75 -7.11 -4.28
C ILE A 97 -2.13 -5.95 -5.09
N ALA A 98 -0.81 -5.92 -5.25
CA ALA A 98 -0.09 -4.88 -5.99
C ALA A 98 -0.37 -4.85 -7.51
N ARG A 99 -0.97 -5.92 -8.05
CA ARG A 99 -1.39 -6.02 -9.44
C ARG A 99 -2.80 -5.47 -9.67
N LEU A 100 -3.58 -5.26 -8.62
CA LEU A 100 -4.91 -4.67 -8.74
C LEU A 100 -4.79 -3.22 -9.24
N THR A 101 -5.57 -2.92 -10.27
CA THR A 101 -5.72 -1.54 -10.75
C THR A 101 -6.60 -0.74 -9.78
N ARG A 102 -6.55 0.59 -9.86
CA ARG A 102 -7.43 1.45 -9.05
C ARG A 102 -8.91 1.16 -9.31
N ALA A 103 -9.27 0.84 -10.55
CA ALA A 103 -10.64 0.46 -10.92
C ALA A 103 -11.04 -0.88 -10.29
N GLN A 104 -10.14 -1.87 -10.28
CA GLN A 104 -10.39 -3.15 -9.61
C GLN A 104 -10.53 -2.99 -8.10
N ILE A 105 -9.68 -2.17 -7.47
CA ILE A 105 -9.79 -1.86 -6.03
C ILE A 105 -11.14 -1.19 -5.75
N ALA A 106 -11.52 -0.17 -6.54
CA ALA A 106 -12.80 0.52 -6.36
C ALA A 106 -13.99 -0.44 -6.54
N TRP A 107 -13.93 -1.32 -7.54
CA TRP A 107 -14.96 -2.34 -7.74
C TRP A 107 -15.06 -3.30 -6.55
N ILE A 108 -13.93 -3.79 -6.02
CA ILE A 108 -13.92 -4.66 -4.84
C ILE A 108 -14.55 -3.93 -3.65
N VAL A 109 -14.14 -2.70 -3.38
CA VAL A 109 -14.68 -1.90 -2.27
C VAL A 109 -16.19 -1.71 -2.40
N ASN A 110 -16.67 -1.33 -3.59
CA ASN A 110 -18.10 -1.08 -3.82
C ASN A 110 -18.97 -2.34 -3.72
N ASN A 111 -18.40 -3.51 -3.98
CA ASN A 111 -19.10 -4.79 -3.91
C ASN A 111 -18.75 -5.58 -2.64
N PHE A 112 -17.97 -4.99 -1.73
CA PHE A 112 -17.63 -5.65 -0.48
C PHE A 112 -18.85 -5.59 0.44
N PRO A 113 -19.39 -6.72 0.91
CA PRO A 113 -20.57 -6.72 1.73
C PRO A 113 -20.30 -5.95 3.03
N SER A 114 -21.16 -4.97 3.31
CA SER A 114 -21.18 -4.29 4.61
C SER A 114 -21.56 -5.33 5.65
N SER A 115 -20.58 -5.76 6.45
CA SER A 115 -20.78 -6.73 7.53
C SER A 115 -21.23 -6.04 8.80
#